data_AF-A0A161WSU0-F1
#
_entry.id   AF-A0A161WSU0-F1
#
_cell.length_a   1.000
_cell.length_b   1.000
_cell.length_c   1.000
_cell.angle_alpha   90.00
_cell.angle_beta   90.00
_cell.angle_gamma   90.00
#
_symmetry.space_group_name_H-M   'P 1'
#
loop_
_entity.id
_entity.type
_entity.pdbx_description
1 polymer ?
#
loop_
_entity_poly.entity_id
_entity_poly.type
_entity_poly.pdbx_seq_one_letter_code
_entity_poly.pdbx_strand_id
1 'polypeptide(L)' 'MRMQTNFPARKVSATAIGTAFITVVLWMLKTANPDLVIPEAVSAAITTMVVFAFGYFTPPGARDGVMETASLKQT' A
#
# COMPACT_ATOMS: atom_id res chain seq x y z
N MET A 1 9.61 -19.05 7.22
CA MET A 1 9.93 -17.60 7.21
C MET A 1 8.83 -16.87 7.94
N ARG A 2 9.16 -16.17 9.03
CA ARG A 2 8.22 -15.32 9.78
C ARG A 2 8.82 -13.92 9.87
N MET A 3 8.00 -12.87 9.84
CA MET A 3 8.48 -11.51 10.07
C MET A 3 9.05 -11.37 11.48
N GLN A 4 10.05 -10.51 11.62
CA GLN A 4 10.72 -10.23 12.90
C GLN A 4 9.75 -9.63 13.92
N THR A 5 8.71 -8.92 13.47
CA THR A 5 7.68 -8.32 14.32
C THR A 5 6.27 -8.68 13.83
N ASN A 6 5.27 -8.60 14.72
CA ASN A 6 3.86 -8.80 14.38
C ASN A 6 3.21 -7.58 13.70
N PHE A 7 3.96 -6.49 13.47
CA PHE A 7 3.44 -5.34 12.75
C PHE A 7 3.49 -5.61 11.24
N PRO A 8 2.50 -5.11 10.47
CA PRO A 8 2.57 -5.17 9.01
C PRO A 8 3.81 -4.42 8.52
N ALA A 9 4.42 -4.94 7.45
CA ALA A 9 5.56 -4.30 6.82
C ALA A 9 5.25 -2.85 6.49
N ARG A 10 6.26 -1.97 6.61
CA ARG A 10 6.09 -0.53 6.36
C ARG A 10 5.48 -0.23 5.00
N LYS A 11 5.84 -1.01 3.97
CA LYS A 11 5.28 -0.90 2.62
C LYS A 11 3.79 -1.18 2.57
N VAL A 12 3.30 -2.19 3.30
CA VAL A 12 1.86 -2.54 3.35
C VAL A 12 1.06 -1.40 3.99
N SER A 13 1.55 -0.87 5.11
CA SER A 13 0.93 0.27 5.77
C SER A 13 0.92 1.50 4.87
N ALA A 14 1.99 1.76 4.12
CA ALA A 14 2.05 2.87 3.17
C ALA A 14 1.08 2.68 1.99
N THR A 15 0.93 1.46 1.46
CA THR A 15 -0.06 1.18 0.41
C THR A 15 -1.48 1.43 0.89
N ALA A 16 -1.81 1.08 2.14
CA ALA A 16 -3.13 1.35 2.72
C ALA A 16 -3.41 2.86 2.85
N ILE A 17 -2.40 3.64 3.25
CA ILE A 17 -2.49 5.12 3.27
C ILE A 17 -2.67 5.66 1.85
N GLY A 18 -1.93 5.14 0.87
CA GLY A 18 -2.07 5.52 -0.53
C GLY A 18 -3.48 5.28 -1.08
N THR A 19 -4.08 4.13 -0.75
CA THR A 19 -5.48 3.81 -1.12
C THR A 19 -6.47 4.78 -0.50
N ALA A 20 -6.34 5.06 0.80
CA ALA A 20 -7.21 6.00 1.49
C ALA A 20 -7.09 7.41 0.90
N PHE A 21 -5.87 7.85 0.63
CA PHE A 21 -5.58 9.14 0.00
C PHE A 21 -6.27 9.28 -1.37
N ILE A 22 -6.06 8.33 -2.29
CA ILE A 22 -6.64 8.44 -3.63
C ILE A 22 -8.17 8.34 -3.62
N THR A 23 -8.74 7.56 -2.70
CA THR A 23 -10.19 7.47 -2.52
C THR A 23 -10.78 8.83 -2.17
N VAL A 24 -10.16 9.56 -1.23
CA VAL A 24 -10.58 10.91 -0.84
C VAL A 24 -10.43 11.90 -2.00
N VAL A 25 -9.34 11.81 -2.77
CA VAL A 25 -9.11 12.68 -3.93
C VAL A 25 -10.17 12.44 -5.02
N LEU A 26 -10.47 11.19 -5.36
CA LEU A 26 -11.51 10.86 -6.34
C LEU A 26 -12.89 11.33 -5.89
N TRP A 27 -13.18 11.20 -4.59
CA TRP A 27 -14.40 11.74 -4.00
C TRP A 27 -14.45 13.27 -4.12
N MET A 28 -13.38 13.98 -3.75
CA MET A 28 -13.31 15.44 -3.87
C MET A 28 -13.48 15.91 -5.31
N LEU A 29 -12.88 15.23 -6.29
CA LEU A 29 -13.02 15.57 -7.71
C LEU A 29 -14.48 15.46 -8.17
N LYS A 30 -15.18 14.40 -7.76
CA LYS A 30 -16.59 14.21 -8.08
C LYS A 30 -17.50 15.24 -7.37
N THR A 31 -17.17 15.61 -6.13
CA THR A 31 -17.91 16.63 -5.38
C THR A 31 -17.69 18.03 -5.95
N ALA A 32 -16.48 18.36 -6.37
CA ALA A 32 -16.15 19.66 -6.94
C ALA A 32 -16.69 19.84 -8.37
N ASN A 33 -16.83 18.74 -9.13
CA ASN A 33 -17.38 18.77 -10.48
C ASN A 33 -18.35 17.60 -10.71
N PRO A 34 -19.65 17.79 -10.44
CA PRO A 34 -20.67 16.73 -10.53
C PRO A 34 -20.84 16.15 -11.93
N ASP A 35 -20.55 16.94 -12.97
CA ASP A 35 -20.66 16.54 -14.38
C ASP A 35 -19.43 15.76 -14.87
N LEU A 36 -18.38 15.67 -14.05
CA LEU A 36 -17.18 14.91 -14.38
C LEU A 36 -17.46 13.40 -14.32
N VAL A 37 -17.66 12.81 -15.49
CA VAL A 37 -17.76 11.35 -15.63
C VAL A 37 -16.35 10.77 -15.73
N ILE A 38 -15.87 10.20 -14.63
CA ILE A 38 -14.65 9.39 -14.62
C ILE A 38 -15.07 7.93 -14.85
N PRO A 39 -14.70 7.31 -15.98
CA PRO A 39 -14.99 5.89 -16.20
C PRO A 39 -14.37 5.02 -15.11
N GLU A 40 -15.06 3.96 -14.69
CA GLU A 40 -14.62 3.07 -13.60
C GLU A 40 -13.25 2.43 -13.89
N ALA A 41 -12.98 2.09 -15.15
CA ALA A 41 -11.67 1.58 -15.56
C ALA A 41 -10.54 2.59 -15.30
N VAL A 42 -10.81 3.89 -15.46
CA VAL A 42 -9.82 4.96 -15.25
C VAL A 42 -9.59 5.18 -13.76
N SER A 43 -10.64 5.20 -12.93
CA SER A 43 -10.50 5.33 -11.49
C SER A 43 -9.76 4.14 -10.88
N ALA A 44 -10.01 2.92 -11.36
CA ALA A 44 -9.27 1.73 -10.99
C ALA A 44 -7.79 1.85 -11.35
N ALA A 45 -7.47 2.24 -12.60
CA ALA A 45 -6.09 2.41 -13.05
C ALA A 45 -5.32 3.46 -12.21
N ILE A 46 -5.94 4.61 -11.96
CA ILE A 46 -5.35 5.67 -11.11
C ILE A 46 -5.09 5.13 -9.70
N THR A 47 -6.07 4.44 -9.11
CA THR A 47 -5.93 3.84 -7.77
C THR A 47 -4.77 2.86 -7.73
N THR A 48 -4.68 1.95 -8.70
CA THR A 48 -3.57 0.98 -8.79
C THR A 48 -2.22 1.67 -8.90
N MET A 49 -2.10 2.72 -9.74
CA MET A 49 -0.85 3.47 -9.89
C MET A 49 -0.42 4.16 -8.59
N VAL A 50 -1.36 4.79 -7.87
CA VAL A 50 -1.06 5.46 -6.60
C VAL A 50 -0.65 4.45 -5.54
N VAL A 51 -1.41 3.36 -5.37
CA VAL A 51 -1.09 2.31 -4.40
C VAL A 51 0.29 1.73 -4.69
N PHE A 52 0.58 1.43 -5.96
CA PHE A 52 1.90 0.93 -6.37
C PHE A 52 3.00 1.94 -6.05
N ALA A 53 2.82 3.22 -6.37
CA ALA A 53 3.81 4.27 -6.09
C ALA A 53 4.12 4.36 -4.58
N PHE A 54 3.09 4.35 -3.72
CA PHE A 54 3.28 4.37 -2.26
C PHE A 54 4.06 3.15 -1.78
N GLY A 55 3.75 1.95 -2.28
CA GLY A 55 4.49 0.73 -1.92
C GLY A 55 5.93 0.74 -2.44
N TYR A 56 6.15 1.25 -3.65
CA TYR A 56 7.46 1.26 -4.32
C TYR A 56 8.44 2.25 -3.66
N PHE A 57 7.99 3.47 -3.40
CA PHE A 57 8.83 4.51 -2.81
C PHE A 57 9.00 4.40 -1.29
N THR A 58 8.22 3.55 -0.61
CA THR A 58 8.39 3.31 0.82
C THR A 58 9.58 2.37 1.04
N PRO A 59 10.69 2.84 1.65
CA PRO A 59 11.80 1.96 1.98
C PRO A 59 11.37 0.95 3.06
N PRO A 60 11.95 -0.27 3.07
CA PRO A 60 11.68 -1.24 4.12
C PRO A 60 12.07 -0.66 5.49
N GLY A 61 11.24 -0.91 6.50
CA GLY A 61 11.54 -0.56 7.88
C GLY A 61 12.54 -1.55 8.51
N ALA A 62 13.25 -1.12 9.55
CA ALA A 62 14.13 -1.99 10.34
C ALA A 62 13.43 -3.23 10.94
N ARG A 63 12.08 -3.20 11.00
CA ARG A 63 11.22 -4.26 11.53
C ARG A 63 10.62 -5.18 10.46
N ASP A 64 10.87 -4.89 9.18
CA ASP A 64 10.35 -5.64 8.03
C ASP A 64 11.21 -6.88 7.72
N GLY A 65 12.26 -7.13 8.51
CA GLY A 65 13.15 -8.29 8.37
C GLY A 65 12.42 -9.62 8.57
N VAL A 66 12.97 -10.67 7.96
CA VAL A 66 12.47 -12.05 8.07
C VAL A 66 13.41 -12.83 8.99
N MET A 67 12.87 -13.59 9.93
CA MET A 67 13.67 -14.57 10.69
C MET A 67 13.94 -15.78 9.80
N GLU A 68 15.22 -16.07 9.56
CA GLU A 68 15.68 -17.27 8.86
C GLU A 68 15.66 -18.46 9.83
N THR A 69 14.88 -19.49 9.52
CA THR A 69 14.62 -20.65 10.40
C THR A 69 15.79 -21.65 10.50
N ALA A 70 17.03 -21.27 10.13
CA ALA A 70 18.16 -22.18 10.04
C ALA A 70 18.66 -22.74 11.40
N SER A 71 18.19 -22.20 12.52
CA SER A 71 18.64 -22.63 13.86
C SER A 71 17.76 -23.69 14.54
N LEU A 72 16.78 -24.30 13.87
CA LEU A 72 15.96 -25.40 14.44
C LEU A 72 16.44 -26.81 14.06
N LYS A 73 17.70 -26.95 13.62
CA LYS A 73 18.27 -28.25 13.27
C LYS A 73 19.72 -28.44 13.72
N GLN A 74 20.08 -27.92 14.89
CA GLN A 74 21.27 -28.40 15.59
C GLN A 74 20.92 -28.70 17.04
N THR A 75 21.19 -29.97 17.39
CA THR A 75 21.11 -30.68 18.68
C THR A 75 19.74 -30.93 19.28
#